data_AF-A0A7S3CHL8-F1
#
_entry.id   AF-A0A7S3CHL8-F1
#
_cell.length_a   1.000
_cell.length_b   1.000
_cell.length_c   1.000
_cell.angle_alpha   90.00
_cell.angle_beta   90.00
_cell.angle_gamma   90.00
#
_symmetry.space_group_name_H-M   'P 1'
#
loop_
_entity.id
_entity.type
_entity.pdbx_description
1 polymer ?
#
loop_
_entity_poly.entity_id
_entity_poly.type
_entity_poly.pdbx_seq_one_letter_code
_entity_poly.pdbx_strand_id
1 'polypeptide(L)'
;KKWGEAGDDDDLCDRPSVVFEDGRVLSAPLLVGADGSESIVAKSAGIRYEGRAYGQRAVTCTVDVSRPFATAFQRFLPTGPIALLPVRGGRGNIVWSTTPEHARRLESLGARDFAAEATEALTVEGGPVPSSSSSSR
;
A
#
# COMPACT_ATOMS: atom_id res chain seq x y z
N LYS A 1 50.38 -13.20 -32.70
CA LYS A 1 49.75 -12.26 -31.73
C LYS A 1 49.11 -13.12 -30.64
N LYS A 2 49.86 -13.36 -29.57
CA LYS A 2 49.51 -14.24 -28.45
C LYS A 2 48.88 -13.33 -27.40
N TRP A 3 47.61 -13.52 -27.07
CA TRP A 3 46.98 -12.82 -25.95
C TRP A 3 47.30 -13.61 -24.69
N GLY A 4 48.01 -12.94 -23.79
CA GLY A 4 48.58 -13.50 -22.57
C GLY A 4 47.51 -13.82 -21.53
N GLU A 5 47.80 -14.93 -20.85
CA GLU A 5 47.62 -15.25 -19.44
C GLU A 5 46.76 -14.30 -18.59
N ALA A 6 45.85 -14.95 -17.87
CA ALA A 6 45.05 -14.38 -16.80
C ALA A 6 45.96 -13.58 -15.85
N GLY A 7 45.78 -12.26 -15.87
CA GLY A 7 46.35 -11.37 -14.87
C GLY A 7 45.56 -11.50 -13.58
N ASP A 8 46.30 -11.78 -12.51
CA ASP A 8 45.91 -11.59 -11.12
C ASP A 8 45.38 -10.17 -10.86
N ASP A 9 44.65 -10.04 -9.74
CA ASP A 9 44.15 -8.79 -9.13
C ASP A 9 42.80 -8.24 -9.63
N ASP A 10 41.76 -9.07 -9.60
CA ASP A 10 40.39 -8.57 -9.38
C ASP A 10 40.29 -8.06 -7.94
N ASP A 11 40.49 -6.76 -7.79
CA ASP A 11 40.31 -5.94 -6.61
C ASP A 11 39.07 -6.40 -5.79
N LEU A 12 39.28 -7.24 -4.77
CA LEU A 12 38.23 -7.67 -3.83
C LEU A 12 37.79 -6.51 -2.91
N CYS A 13 38.35 -5.31 -3.11
CA CYS A 13 37.87 -4.08 -2.54
C CYS A 13 36.57 -3.68 -3.24
N ASP A 14 35.45 -4.07 -2.62
CA ASP A 14 34.12 -3.40 -2.63
C ASP A 14 32.92 -4.31 -3.00
N ARG A 15 32.93 -5.59 -2.58
CA ARG A 15 31.71 -6.42 -2.60
C ARG A 15 30.80 -6.04 -1.43
N PRO A 16 29.49 -5.77 -1.65
CA PRO A 16 28.57 -5.54 -0.55
C PRO A 16 28.53 -6.76 0.37
N SER A 17 28.61 -6.51 1.67
CA SER A 17 28.52 -7.52 2.71
C SER A 17 27.36 -7.21 3.65
N VAL A 18 26.69 -8.27 4.10
CA VAL A 18 25.58 -8.21 5.06
C VAL A 18 26.00 -8.96 6.30
N VAL A 19 25.89 -8.29 7.45
CA VAL A 19 26.12 -8.88 8.77
C VAL A 19 24.77 -9.19 9.39
N PHE A 20 24.55 -10.46 9.74
CA PHE A 20 23.33 -10.93 10.41
C PHE A 20 23.45 -10.75 11.92
N GLU A 21 22.33 -10.72 12.64
CA GLU A 21 22.30 -10.59 14.10
C GLU A 21 23.05 -11.72 14.83
N ASP A 22 23.11 -12.90 14.22
CA ASP A 22 23.87 -14.05 14.72
C ASP A 22 25.38 -13.99 14.41
N GLY A 23 25.86 -12.88 13.85
CA GLY A 23 27.25 -12.63 13.51
C GLY A 23 27.72 -13.25 12.20
N ARG A 24 26.86 -13.97 11.47
CA ARG A 24 27.20 -14.45 10.12
C ARG A 24 27.41 -13.27 9.18
N VAL A 25 28.33 -13.44 8.23
CA VAL A 25 28.61 -12.46 7.18
C VAL A 25 28.43 -13.13 5.82
N LEU A 26 27.64 -12.51 4.95
CA LEU A 26 27.52 -12.91 3.56
C LEU A 26 27.98 -11.78 2.66
N SER A 27 28.83 -12.11 1.69
CA SER A 27 29.28 -11.18 0.65
C SER A 27 28.83 -11.70 -0.72
N ALA A 28 28.33 -10.80 -1.55
CA ALA A 28 27.86 -11.15 -2.89
C ALA A 28 28.26 -10.06 -3.90
N PRO A 29 28.30 -10.36 -5.22
CA PRO A 29 28.54 -9.34 -6.24
C PRO A 29 27.42 -8.27 -6.34
N LEU A 30 26.22 -8.57 -5.82
CA LEU A 30 25.06 -7.68 -5.85
C LEU A 30 24.21 -7.88 -4.59
N LEU A 31 23.75 -6.78 -3.99
CA LEU A 31 22.78 -6.74 -2.91
C LEU A 31 21.52 -5.97 -3.36
N VAL A 32 20.34 -6.55 -3.16
CA VAL A 32 19.05 -5.92 -3.48
C VAL A 32 18.30 -5.60 -2.18
N GLY A 33 18.00 -4.32 -1.97
CA GLY A 33 17.14 -3.86 -0.86
C GLY A 33 15.66 -4.08 -1.17
N ALA A 34 15.05 -5.06 -0.50
CA ALA A 34 13.60 -5.36 -0.59
C ALA A 34 12.96 -5.35 0.81
N ASP A 35 13.48 -4.49 1.69
CA ASP A 35 13.22 -4.42 3.14
C ASP A 35 12.29 -3.26 3.53
N GLY A 36 11.45 -2.79 2.61
CA GLY A 36 10.38 -1.84 2.88
C GLY A 36 10.80 -0.36 2.94
N SER A 37 9.89 0.50 3.41
CA SER A 37 10.10 1.96 3.42
C SER A 37 11.21 2.43 4.37
N GLU A 38 11.53 1.61 5.37
CA GLU A 38 12.57 1.86 6.37
C GLU A 38 13.92 1.21 6.01
N SER A 39 14.12 0.88 4.72
CA SER A 39 15.23 0.08 4.18
C SER A 39 16.60 0.42 4.79
N ILE A 40 17.21 -0.58 5.44
CA ILE A 40 18.58 -0.53 5.95
C ILE A 40 19.55 -0.52 4.77
N VAL A 41 19.26 -1.30 3.72
CA VAL A 41 20.11 -1.36 2.52
C VAL A 41 20.21 0.02 1.86
N ALA A 42 19.09 0.72 1.66
CA ALA A 42 19.09 2.07 1.09
C ALA A 42 19.85 3.06 1.98
N LYS A 43 19.62 3.03 3.31
CA LYS A 43 20.32 3.87 4.29
C LYS A 43 21.84 3.64 4.25
N SER A 44 22.29 2.37 4.27
CA SER A 44 23.71 1.99 4.23
C SER A 44 24.38 2.36 2.90
N ALA A 45 23.65 2.35 1.79
CA ALA A 45 24.14 2.78 0.49
C ALA A 45 24.12 4.30 0.28
N GLY A 46 23.70 5.09 1.29
CA GLY A 46 23.57 6.54 1.18
C GLY A 46 22.45 7.01 0.24
N ILE A 47 21.53 6.10 -0.12
CA ILE A 47 20.40 6.42 -1.00
C ILE A 47 19.36 7.18 -0.18
N ARG A 48 19.16 8.46 -0.54
CA ARG A 48 18.15 9.30 0.09
C ARG A 48 16.81 9.13 -0.60
N TYR A 49 15.75 9.10 0.20
CA TYR A 49 14.36 9.13 -0.27
C TYR A 49 13.68 10.42 0.19
N GLU A 50 12.91 11.03 -0.72
CA GLU A 50 12.05 12.16 -0.39
C GLU A 50 10.59 11.70 -0.37
N GLY A 51 10.00 11.72 0.81
CA GLY A 51 8.58 11.42 1.00
C GLY A 51 7.72 12.67 0.88
N ARG A 52 6.54 12.53 0.25
CA ARG A 52 5.49 13.55 0.31
C ARG A 52 4.36 13.07 1.20
N ALA A 53 4.10 13.79 2.29
CA ALA A 53 2.92 13.54 3.10
C ALA A 53 1.67 13.90 2.27
N TYR A 54 0.82 12.91 1.99
CA TYR A 54 -0.45 13.12 1.28
C TYR A 54 -1.49 13.87 2.12
N GLY A 55 -1.23 14.09 3.41
CA GLY A 55 -2.19 14.72 4.31
C GLY A 55 -3.44 13.86 4.54
N GLN A 56 -3.36 12.56 4.27
CA GLN A 56 -4.44 11.59 4.44
C GLN A 56 -3.98 10.40 5.29
N ARG A 57 -4.95 9.74 5.95
CA ARG A 57 -4.77 8.46 6.64
C ARG A 57 -5.83 7.48 6.16
N ALA A 58 -5.43 6.21 6.04
CA ALA A 58 -6.34 5.13 5.69
C ALA A 58 -6.77 4.38 6.94
N VAL A 59 -8.08 4.35 7.22
CA VAL A 59 -8.68 3.47 8.21
C VAL A 59 -9.08 2.19 7.50
N THR A 60 -8.66 1.03 8.04
CA THR A 60 -8.97 -0.28 7.46
C THR A 60 -9.63 -1.17 8.49
N CYS A 61 -10.58 -1.99 8.04
CA CYS A 61 -11.19 -3.02 8.88
C CYS A 61 -11.81 -4.12 8.03
N THR A 62 -12.01 -5.29 8.64
CA THR A 62 -12.82 -6.37 8.05
C THR A 62 -14.22 -6.34 8.65
N VAL A 63 -15.24 -6.37 7.80
CA VAL A 63 -16.65 -6.38 8.19
C VAL A 63 -17.36 -7.61 7.67
N ASP A 64 -18.38 -8.07 8.38
CA ASP A 64 -19.33 -9.03 7.85
C ASP A 64 -20.29 -8.34 6.89
N VAL A 65 -20.61 -9.00 5.78
CA VAL A 65 -21.56 -8.48 4.78
C VAL A 65 -22.79 -9.35 4.72
N SER A 66 -23.96 -8.71 4.57
CA SER A 66 -25.25 -9.40 4.53
C SER A 66 -25.40 -10.33 3.31
N ARG A 67 -24.68 -10.04 2.23
CA ARG A 67 -24.66 -10.83 1.00
C ARG A 67 -23.24 -10.94 0.46
N PRO A 68 -22.79 -12.15 0.08
CA PRO A 68 -21.55 -12.31 -0.66
C PRO A 68 -21.55 -11.44 -1.91
N PHE A 69 -20.40 -10.87 -2.23
CA PHE A 69 -20.21 -10.01 -3.39
C PHE A 69 -18.85 -10.33 -4.01
N ALA A 70 -18.72 -10.12 -5.32
CA ALA A 70 -17.49 -10.37 -6.08
C ALA A 70 -16.90 -9.09 -6.68
N THR A 71 -17.64 -7.98 -6.62
CA THR A 71 -17.26 -6.69 -7.20
C THR A 71 -16.73 -5.77 -6.11
N ALA A 72 -15.53 -5.24 -6.26
CA ALA A 72 -15.06 -4.18 -5.38
C ALA A 72 -15.86 -2.89 -5.63
N PHE A 73 -16.34 -2.26 -4.55
CA PHE A 73 -17.04 -0.98 -4.63
C PHE A 73 -16.11 0.13 -4.13
N GLN A 74 -16.14 1.28 -4.78
CA GLN A 74 -15.42 2.47 -4.32
C GLN A 74 -16.26 3.71 -4.58
N ARG A 75 -16.28 4.61 -3.60
CA ARG A 75 -16.88 5.94 -3.70
C ARG A 75 -15.84 6.99 -3.33
N PHE A 76 -15.82 8.08 -4.09
CA PHE A 76 -15.00 9.25 -3.79
C PHE A 76 -15.85 10.25 -3.00
N LEU A 77 -15.42 10.55 -1.76
CA LEU A 77 -16.03 11.57 -0.91
C LEU A 77 -15.13 12.82 -0.91
N PRO A 78 -15.64 14.00 -0.51
CA PRO A 78 -14.82 15.21 -0.37
C PRO A 78 -13.61 15.03 0.55
N THR A 79 -13.71 14.16 1.56
CA THR A 79 -12.62 13.86 2.51
C THR A 79 -11.64 12.81 2.02
N GLY A 80 -11.99 12.06 0.97
CA GLY A 80 -11.20 11.01 0.36
C GLY A 80 -12.05 9.76 0.02
N PRO A 81 -11.45 8.76 -0.65
CA PRO A 81 -12.18 7.59 -1.09
C PRO A 81 -12.46 6.60 0.05
N ILE A 82 -13.62 5.93 -0.05
CA ILE A 82 -13.96 4.74 0.71
C ILE A 82 -14.20 3.58 -0.25
N ALA A 83 -13.61 2.42 0.05
CA ALA A 83 -13.74 1.21 -0.74
C ALA A 83 -14.17 0.02 0.12
N LEU A 84 -14.94 -0.90 -0.48
CA LEU A 84 -15.33 -2.18 0.08
C LEU A 84 -14.86 -3.30 -0.87
N LEU A 85 -13.91 -4.11 -0.40
CA LEU A 85 -13.25 -5.16 -1.16
C LEU A 85 -13.78 -6.54 -0.74
N PRO A 86 -14.16 -7.41 -1.68
CA PRO A 86 -14.65 -8.74 -1.34
C PRO A 86 -13.53 -9.61 -0.77
N VAL A 87 -13.82 -10.30 0.33
CA VAL A 87 -12.96 -11.35 0.88
C VAL A 87 -13.76 -12.62 1.14
N ARG A 88 -13.07 -13.76 1.31
CA ARG A 88 -13.75 -15.05 1.51
C ARG A 88 -14.49 -15.11 2.85
N GLY A 89 -15.60 -15.86 2.85
CA GLY A 89 -16.37 -16.17 4.05
C GLY A 89 -17.40 -15.12 4.43
N GLY A 90 -18.08 -14.49 3.47
CA GLY A 90 -19.15 -13.53 3.75
C GLY A 90 -18.66 -12.24 4.40
N ARG A 91 -17.41 -11.84 4.11
CA ARG A 91 -16.76 -10.65 4.68
C ARG A 91 -16.31 -9.70 3.58
N GLY A 92 -16.07 -8.45 3.96
CA GLY A 92 -15.46 -7.43 3.12
C GLY A 92 -14.38 -6.67 3.88
N ASN A 93 -13.36 -6.18 3.17
CA ASN A 93 -12.39 -5.25 3.72
C ASN A 93 -12.76 -3.83 3.33
N ILE A 94 -12.89 -2.96 4.34
CA ILE A 94 -13.04 -1.52 4.13
C ILE A 94 -11.66 -0.89 4.08
N VAL A 95 -11.47 0.01 3.13
CA VAL A 95 -10.33 0.93 3.08
C VAL A 95 -10.89 2.34 2.93
N TRP A 96 -10.74 3.16 3.96
CA TRP A 96 -11.23 4.53 3.99
C TRP A 96 -10.09 5.52 4.15
N SER A 97 -9.66 6.11 3.03
CA SER A 97 -8.69 7.19 3.03
C SER A 97 -9.40 8.50 3.32
N THR A 98 -9.02 9.17 4.40
CA THR A 98 -9.67 10.39 4.88
C THR A 98 -8.66 11.33 5.54
N THR A 99 -9.12 12.48 6.05
CA THR A 99 -8.26 13.42 6.78
C THR A 99 -7.76 12.79 8.09
N PRO A 100 -6.57 13.16 8.60
CA PRO A 100 -6.04 12.61 9.85
C PRO A 100 -6.97 12.80 11.06
N GLU A 101 -7.72 13.89 11.10
CA GLU A 101 -8.70 14.16 12.15
C GLU A 101 -9.90 13.23 12.06
N HIS A 102 -10.47 13.07 10.86
CA HIS A 102 -11.58 12.16 10.64
C HIS A 102 -11.16 10.71 10.91
N ALA A 103 -9.97 10.30 10.47
CA ALA A 103 -9.44 8.97 10.77
C ALA A 103 -9.39 8.68 12.27
N ARG A 104 -8.88 9.63 13.09
CA ARG A 104 -8.85 9.49 14.56
C ARG A 104 -10.25 9.35 15.16
N ARG A 105 -11.25 10.06 14.63
CA ARG A 105 -12.64 9.91 15.07
C ARG A 105 -13.15 8.52 14.75
N LEU A 106 -12.97 8.05 13.51
CA LEU A 106 -13.40 6.72 13.08
C LEU A 106 -12.75 5.61 13.92
N GLU A 107 -11.46 5.74 14.23
CA GLU A 107 -10.72 4.82 15.10
C GLU A 107 -11.22 4.80 16.55
N SER A 108 -11.86 5.88 17.02
CA SER A 108 -12.47 5.95 18.36
C SER A 108 -13.89 5.39 18.44
N LEU A 109 -14.53 5.10 17.31
CA LEU A 109 -15.89 4.56 17.29
C LEU A 109 -15.92 3.10 17.73
N GLY A 110 -17.03 2.70 18.36
CA GLY A 110 -17.36 1.30 18.53
C GLY A 110 -17.67 0.64 17.18
N ALA A 111 -17.49 -0.69 17.09
CA ALA A 111 -17.65 -1.43 15.84
C ALA A 111 -19.03 -1.22 15.17
N ARG A 112 -20.10 -1.12 15.96
CA ARG A 112 -21.46 -0.86 15.45
C ARG A 112 -21.58 0.50 14.80
N ASP A 113 -21.07 1.54 15.47
CA ASP A 113 -21.18 2.92 15.01
C ASP A 113 -20.29 3.14 13.77
N PHE A 114 -19.09 2.57 13.78
CA PHE A 114 -18.21 2.54 12.61
C PHE A 114 -18.90 1.88 11.41
N ALA A 115 -19.52 0.70 11.59
CA ALA A 115 -20.19 -0.02 10.50
C ALA A 115 -21.37 0.75 9.93
N ALA A 116 -22.15 1.43 10.78
CA ALA A 116 -23.25 2.29 10.34
C ALA A 116 -22.72 3.45 9.48
N GLU A 117 -21.70 4.16 9.97
CA GLU A 117 -21.12 5.30 9.25
C GLU A 117 -20.46 4.89 7.94
N ALA A 118 -19.74 3.76 7.92
CA ALA A 118 -19.16 3.23 6.69
C ALA A 118 -20.23 2.80 5.67
N THR A 119 -21.37 2.26 6.14
CA THR A 119 -22.50 1.90 5.28
C THR A 119 -23.11 3.14 4.64
N GLU A 120 -23.31 4.21 5.41
CA GLU A 120 -23.79 5.50 4.91
C GLU A 120 -22.80 6.09 3.88
N ALA A 121 -21.50 6.08 4.21
CA ALA A 121 -20.44 6.53 3.34
C ALA A 121 -20.34 5.73 2.02
N LEU A 122 -20.69 4.45 2.00
CA LEU A 122 -20.73 3.61 0.79
C LEU A 122 -22.03 3.76 -0.01
N THR A 123 -23.12 4.29 0.58
CA THR A 123 -24.44 4.38 -0.06
C THR A 123 -24.59 5.69 -0.84
N VAL A 124 -25.13 5.62 -2.06
CA VAL A 124 -25.44 6.82 -2.87
C VAL A 124 -26.91 7.19 -2.66
N GLU A 125 -27.19 8.26 -1.93
CA GLU A 125 -28.51 8.89 -1.97
C GLU A 125 -28.62 9.81 -3.19
N GLY A 126 -29.69 9.65 -3.99
CA GLY A 126 -30.06 10.61 -5.03
C GLY A 126 -29.10 10.74 -6.21
N GLY A 127 -28.29 9.72 -6.50
CA GLY A 127 -27.32 9.75 -7.61
C GLY A 127 -27.98 10.01 -8.97
N PRO A 128 -27.30 10.73 -9.89
CA PRO A 128 -27.86 11.04 -11.21
C PRO A 128 -28.14 9.74 -11.99
N VAL A 129 -29.35 9.63 -12.55
CA VAL A 129 -29.69 8.59 -13.53
C VAL A 129 -29.23 9.10 -14.90
N PRO A 130 -28.19 8.50 -15.51
CA PRO A 130 -27.76 8.94 -16.83
C PRO A 130 -28.87 8.66 -17.86
N SER A 131 -29.44 9.72 -18.43
CA SER A 131 -30.32 9.64 -19.60
C SER A 131 -29.46 9.60 -20.86
N SER A 132 -29.58 8.55 -21.66
CA SER A 132 -28.87 8.44 -22.94
C SER A 132 -29.37 9.49 -23.94
N SER A 133 -28.50 10.40 -24.37
CA SER A 133 -28.61 11.03 -25.69
C SER A 133 -27.52 10.46 -26.58
N SER A 134 -27.92 9.52 -27.45
CA SER A 134 -27.04 9.03 -28.51
C SER A 134 -26.94 10.11 -29.59
N SER A 135 -25.82 10.83 -29.63
CA SER A 135 -25.38 11.52 -30.85
C SER A 135 -24.28 10.67 -31.48
N SER A 136 -24.66 9.92 -32.52
CA SER A 136 -23.70 9.26 -33.41
C SER A 136 -22.99 10.30 -34.28
N ARG A 137 -21.67 10.25 -34.32
CA ARG A 137 -20.88 10.60 -35.50
C ARG A 137 -19.84 9.52 -35.72
#